data_AF-F0W6C8-F1
#
_entry.id   AF-F0W6C8-F1
#
_cell.length_a   1.000
_cell.length_b   1.000
_cell.length_c   1.000
_cell.angle_alpha   90.00
_cell.angle_beta   90.00
_cell.angle_gamma   90.00
#
_symmetry.space_group_name_H-M   'P 1'
#
loop_
_entity.id
_entity.type
_entity.pdbx_description
1 polymer ?
#
loop_
_entity_poly.entity_id
_entity_poly.type
_entity_poly.pdbx_seq_one_letter_code
_entity_poly.pdbx_strand_id
1 'polypeptide(L)'
;MTSSSLCAPVKWAQRTDSLYVTIDLCDVKDEKVSLNDKSLLFEGTSNDQKYCVKLDFFKEVNAEAKESIWVKTDRNLQFHILKKNTEEEFWPRLLEDKHLEKTNVKIDWSRYVDEDDNKGEEKFDMNALGGGDGFDFNQMMAAQNGNMMEDDESDSDDENMPELETKSE
;
A
#
# COMPACT_ATOMS: atom_id res chain seq x y z
N MET A 1 -4.88 -13.13 44.40
CA MET A 1 -5.92 -12.93 43.37
C MET A 1 -5.20 -12.76 42.05
N THR A 2 -5.15 -13.81 41.24
CA THR A 2 -4.58 -13.74 39.88
C THR A 2 -5.56 -12.94 39.03
N SER A 3 -5.29 -11.64 38.86
CA SER A 3 -6.01 -10.79 37.91
C SER A 3 -5.76 -11.36 36.52
N SER A 4 -6.65 -12.23 36.04
CA SER A 4 -6.59 -12.77 34.68
C SER A 4 -6.80 -11.61 33.72
N SER A 5 -5.73 -11.19 33.05
CA SER A 5 -5.81 -10.17 32.01
C SER A 5 -6.16 -10.87 30.69
N LEU A 6 -7.08 -10.30 29.93
CA LEU A 6 -7.48 -10.81 28.63
C LEU A 6 -6.50 -10.31 27.55
N CYS A 7 -6.36 -11.07 26.47
CA CYS A 7 -5.58 -10.62 25.33
C CYS A 7 -6.39 -9.60 24.52
N ALA A 8 -5.83 -8.41 24.29
CA ALA A 8 -6.49 -7.38 23.49
C ALA A 8 -6.52 -7.78 22.00
N PRO A 9 -7.66 -7.74 21.30
CA PRO A 9 -7.73 -8.02 19.87
C PRO A 9 -6.98 -6.94 19.07
N VAL A 10 -6.17 -7.37 18.11
CA VAL A 10 -5.33 -6.48 17.30
C VAL A 10 -5.66 -6.64 15.83
N LYS A 11 -5.68 -5.52 15.11
CA LYS A 11 -5.67 -5.47 13.64
C LYS A 11 -4.39 -4.80 13.17
N TRP A 12 -3.92 -5.14 11.98
CA TRP A 12 -2.77 -4.46 11.40
C TRP A 12 -2.85 -4.33 9.88
N ALA A 13 -2.17 -3.31 9.37
CA ALA A 13 -1.88 -3.11 7.97
C ALA A 13 -0.48 -2.51 7.86
N GLN A 14 0.04 -2.42 6.64
CA GLN A 14 1.33 -1.78 6.39
C GLN A 14 1.30 -0.97 5.09
N ARG A 15 2.29 -0.10 4.97
CA ARG A 15 2.72 0.58 3.76
C ARG A 15 4.19 0.25 3.52
N THR A 16 4.78 0.77 2.45
CA THR A 16 6.21 0.62 2.18
C THR A 16 7.05 1.05 3.38
N ASP A 17 6.74 2.21 3.97
CA ASP A 17 7.56 2.87 5.00
C ASP A 17 7.05 2.66 6.44
N SER A 18 5.78 2.30 6.62
CA SER A 18 5.08 2.40 7.90
C SER A 18 4.21 1.19 8.19
N LEU A 19 3.93 0.98 9.48
CA LEU A 19 3.03 -0.02 10.03
C LEU A 19 1.86 0.66 10.71
N TYR A 20 0.67 0.14 10.48
CA TYR A 20 -0.56 0.57 11.11
C TYR A 20 -1.01 -0.57 12.02
N VAL A 21 -1.05 -0.33 13.32
CA VAL A 21 -1.57 -1.30 14.30
C VAL A 21 -2.78 -0.69 14.97
N THR A 22 -3.85 -1.47 15.11
CA THR A 22 -5.10 -1.02 15.72
C THR A 22 -5.46 -2.01 16.85
N ILE A 23 -5.55 -1.53 18.09
CA ILE A 23 -6.10 -2.31 19.19
C ILE A 23 -7.61 -2.06 19.22
N ASP A 24 -8.39 -3.11 18.94
CA ASP A 24 -9.84 -3.05 18.71
C ASP A 24 -10.62 -3.13 20.04
N LEU A 25 -10.35 -2.17 20.93
CA LEU A 25 -11.02 -2.02 22.21
C LEU A 25 -11.68 -0.65 22.31
N CYS A 26 -12.97 -0.63 22.61
CA CYS A 26 -13.72 0.59 22.89
C CYS A 26 -13.54 1.03 24.36
N ASP A 27 -13.70 2.33 24.62
CA ASP A 27 -13.78 2.94 25.95
C ASP A 27 -12.63 2.53 26.90
N VAL A 28 -11.41 2.44 26.36
CA VAL A 28 -10.23 2.08 27.15
C VAL A 28 -9.93 3.13 28.21
N LYS A 29 -9.60 2.69 29.43
CA LYS A 29 -9.17 3.50 30.57
C LYS A 29 -7.84 2.98 31.11
N ASP A 30 -7.11 3.84 31.81
CA ASP A 30 -5.81 3.52 32.40
C ASP A 30 -4.83 2.90 31.40
N GLU A 31 -4.80 3.45 30.18
CA GLU A 31 -3.93 2.94 29.13
C GLU A 31 -2.46 3.15 29.46
N LYS A 32 -1.68 2.10 29.27
CA LYS A 32 -0.23 2.11 29.35
C LYS A 32 0.32 1.51 28.07
N VAL A 33 0.97 2.36 27.29
CA VAL A 33 1.62 2.01 26.04
C VAL A 33 3.12 2.09 26.23
N SER A 34 3.86 1.07 25.81
CA SER A 34 5.31 1.09 25.73
C SER A 34 5.72 0.55 24.37
N LEU A 35 6.21 1.44 23.52
CA LEU A 35 6.74 1.13 22.20
C LEU A 35 8.27 1.13 22.28
N ASN A 36 8.87 0.05 21.80
CA ASN A 36 10.31 -0.11 21.63
C ASN A 36 10.59 -0.52 20.18
N ASP A 37 11.85 -0.47 19.77
CA ASP A 37 12.29 -0.81 18.40
C ASP A 37 11.92 -2.23 17.95
N LYS A 38 11.61 -3.15 18.87
CA LYS A 38 11.21 -4.52 18.54
C LYS A 38 9.89 -4.96 19.16
N SER A 39 9.28 -4.15 20.01
CA SER A 39 8.06 -4.59 20.69
C SER A 39 7.13 -3.46 21.04
N LEU A 40 5.83 -3.75 20.99
CA LEU A 40 4.76 -2.90 21.51
C LEU A 40 4.06 -3.64 22.65
N LEU A 41 4.08 -3.04 23.83
CA LEU A 41 3.30 -3.50 24.99
C LEU A 41 2.15 -2.52 25.21
N PHE A 42 0.95 -3.08 25.33
CA PHE A 42 -0.23 -2.35 25.73
C PHE A 42 -0.89 -3.02 26.93
N GLU A 43 -1.29 -2.20 27.89
CA GLU A 43 -2.15 -2.58 29.02
C GLU A 43 -3.25 -1.53 29.14
N GLY A 44 -4.47 -1.95 29.44
CA GLY A 44 -5.59 -1.04 29.65
C GLY A 44 -6.84 -1.75 30.15
N THR A 45 -7.82 -0.99 30.61
CA THR A 45 -9.09 -1.52 31.10
C THR A 45 -10.21 -1.11 30.15
N SER A 46 -11.00 -2.07 29.67
CA SER A 46 -12.19 -1.82 28.85
C SER A 46 -13.34 -2.63 29.43
N ASN A 47 -14.51 -2.01 29.60
CA ASN A 47 -15.71 -2.65 30.17
C ASN A 47 -15.44 -3.40 31.49
N ASP A 48 -14.73 -2.75 32.43
CA ASP A 48 -14.31 -3.32 33.73
C ASP A 48 -13.43 -4.58 33.65
N GLN A 49 -12.91 -4.90 32.46
CA GLN A 49 -11.98 -6.00 32.23
C GLN A 49 -10.60 -5.45 31.87
N LYS A 50 -9.56 -6.06 32.44
CA LYS A 50 -8.17 -5.73 32.12
C LYS A 50 -7.74 -6.47 30.88
N TYR A 51 -7.17 -5.74 29.93
CA TYR A 51 -6.59 -6.24 28.71
C TYR A 51 -5.09 -5.96 28.70
N CYS A 52 -4.32 -6.92 28.21
CA CYS A 52 -2.93 -6.72 27.87
C CYS A 52 -2.61 -7.37 26.53
N VAL A 53 -1.63 -6.83 25.81
CA VAL A 53 -1.06 -7.48 24.64
C VAL A 53 0.40 -7.08 24.50
N LYS A 54 1.25 -8.06 24.20
CA LYS A 54 2.65 -7.86 23.85
C LYS A 54 2.84 -8.30 22.41
N LEU A 55 3.28 -7.39 21.57
CA LEU A 55 3.52 -7.60 20.15
C LEU A 55 5.02 -7.49 19.92
N ASP A 56 5.70 -8.62 19.74
CA ASP A 56 7.11 -8.64 19.34
C ASP A 56 7.18 -8.62 17.80
N PHE A 57 7.67 -7.51 17.25
CA PHE A 57 7.68 -7.24 15.82
C PHE A 57 8.60 -8.19 15.05
N PHE A 58 8.24 -8.50 13.81
CA PHE A 58 9.01 -9.35 12.92
C PHE A 58 10.39 -8.75 12.58
N LYS A 59 10.48 -7.42 12.41
CA LYS A 59 11.74 -6.68 12.23
C LYS A 59 11.75 -5.42 13.10
N GLU A 60 12.87 -4.70 13.06
CA GLU A 60 13.02 -3.46 13.83
C GLU A 60 12.18 -2.31 13.25
N VAL A 61 11.57 -1.56 14.16
CA VAL A 61 10.84 -0.32 13.91
C VAL A 61 11.60 0.85 14.53
N ASN A 62 11.26 2.07 14.11
CA ASN A 62 11.83 3.28 14.68
C ASN A 62 10.87 3.85 15.74
N ALA A 63 11.02 3.42 17.00
CA ALA A 63 10.12 3.86 18.08
C ALA A 63 10.34 5.33 18.48
N GLU A 64 11.54 5.87 18.27
CA GLU A 64 11.90 7.25 18.61
C GLU A 64 11.53 8.26 17.51
N ALA A 65 11.12 7.79 16.33
CA ALA A 65 10.68 8.66 15.26
C ALA A 65 9.48 9.50 15.69
N LYS A 66 9.48 10.79 15.35
CA LYS A 66 8.35 11.70 15.62
C LYS A 66 7.05 11.26 14.94
N GLU A 67 7.17 10.46 13.89
CA GLU A 67 6.04 9.91 13.12
C GLU A 67 5.48 8.64 13.76
N SER A 68 6.24 7.99 14.65
CA SER A 68 5.78 6.84 15.42
C SER A 68 4.89 7.30 16.57
N ILE A 69 3.62 7.58 16.24
CA ILE A 69 2.62 8.12 17.16
C ILE A 69 1.49 7.12 17.37
N TRP A 70 0.76 7.30 18.46
CA TRP A 70 -0.47 6.59 18.71
C TRP A 70 -1.57 7.55 19.14
N VAL A 71 -2.80 7.20 18.78
CA VAL A 71 -3.98 7.99 19.08
C VAL A 71 -5.01 7.06 19.70
N LYS A 72 -5.55 7.48 20.85
CA LYS A 72 -6.70 6.85 21.47
C LYS A 72 -7.96 7.51 20.95
N THR A 73 -8.89 6.69 20.47
CA THR A 73 -10.26 7.09 20.16
C THR A 73 -11.23 6.37 21.09
N ASP A 74 -12.49 6.78 21.10
CA ASP A 74 -13.52 6.09 21.90
C ASP A 74 -13.77 4.64 21.42
N ARG A 75 -13.42 4.34 20.16
CA ARG A 75 -13.69 3.03 19.53
C ARG A 75 -12.50 2.08 19.53
N ASN A 76 -11.29 2.62 19.39
CA ASN A 76 -10.05 1.85 19.28
C ASN A 76 -8.82 2.71 19.55
N LEU A 77 -7.67 2.05 19.74
CA LEU A 77 -6.36 2.72 19.75
C LEU A 77 -5.67 2.44 18.43
N GLN A 78 -5.16 3.49 17.79
CA GLN A 78 -4.49 3.42 16.50
C GLN A 78 -3.04 3.82 16.66
N PHE A 79 -2.15 3.04 16.08
CA PHE A 79 -0.71 3.22 16.13
C PHE A 79 -0.22 3.36 14.70
N HIS A 80 0.54 4.43 14.47
CA HIS A 80 1.33 4.62 13.27
C HIS A 80 2.79 4.46 13.68
N ILE A 81 3.50 3.50 13.10
CA ILE A 81 4.86 3.13 13.51
C ILE A 81 5.74 3.09 12.26
N LEU A 82 6.81 3.87 12.24
CA LEU A 82 7.72 3.89 11.10
C LEU A 82 8.64 2.66 11.12
N LYS A 83 8.81 2.01 9.95
CA LYS A 83 9.79 0.93 9.79
C LYS A 83 11.20 1.52 9.83
N LYS A 84 12.15 0.77 10.40
CA LYS A 84 13.56 1.22 10.44
C LYS A 84 14.21 1.19 9.06
N ASN A 85 13.92 0.16 8.27
CA ASN A 85 14.31 0.06 6.87
C ASN A 85 13.06 0.17 5.99
N THR A 86 12.91 1.32 5.33
CA THR A 86 11.80 1.61 4.40
C THR A 86 12.06 1.10 2.98
N GLU A 87 13.31 0.76 2.65
CA GLU A 87 13.73 0.20 1.36
C GLU A 87 13.51 -1.33 1.26
N GLU A 88 13.13 -1.97 2.37
CA GLU A 88 12.88 -3.41 2.38
C GLU A 88 11.47 -3.77 1.89
N GLU A 89 11.36 -4.98 1.33
CA GLU A 89 10.10 -5.60 0.88
C GLU A 89 9.05 -5.65 2.00
N PHE A 90 7.77 -5.70 1.60
CA PHE A 90 6.64 -5.80 2.53
C PHE A 90 6.84 -6.93 3.54
N TRP A 91 6.46 -6.69 4.79
CA TRP A 91 6.61 -7.70 5.82
C TRP A 91 5.59 -8.81 5.58
N PRO A 92 6.00 -10.09 5.51
CA PRO A 92 5.05 -11.19 5.32
C PRO A 92 4.16 -11.42 6.55
N ARG A 93 4.53 -10.82 7.69
CA ARG A 93 3.84 -10.90 8.99
C ARG A 93 4.23 -9.73 9.89
N LEU A 94 3.37 -9.41 10.86
CA LEU A 94 3.64 -8.36 11.85
C LEU A 94 4.57 -8.85 12.94
N LEU A 95 4.37 -10.07 13.44
CA LEU A 95 5.02 -10.59 14.63
C LEU A 95 6.06 -11.66 14.32
N GLU A 96 7.04 -11.79 15.21
CA GLU A 96 7.97 -12.93 15.19
C GLU A 96 7.24 -14.24 15.54
N ASP A 97 6.34 -14.18 16.53
CA ASP A 97 5.51 -15.31 16.97
C ASP A 97 4.30 -15.53 16.05
N LYS A 98 4.41 -16.57 15.22
CA LYS A 98 3.36 -16.99 14.27
C LYS A 98 2.08 -17.47 14.96
N HIS A 99 2.17 -18.02 16.18
CA HIS A 99 0.99 -18.51 16.88
C HIS A 99 0.17 -17.34 17.40
N LEU A 100 0.82 -16.40 18.08
CA LEU A 100 0.14 -15.21 18.60
C LEU A 100 -0.50 -14.41 17.47
N GLU A 101 0.20 -14.27 16.35
CA GLU A 101 -0.33 -13.59 15.17
C GLU A 101 -1.61 -14.25 14.66
N LYS A 102 -1.61 -15.56 14.44
CA LYS A 102 -2.80 -16.26 13.91
C LYS A 102 -4.01 -16.22 14.85
N THR A 103 -3.78 -16.14 16.16
CA THR A 103 -4.87 -16.22 17.15
C THR A 103 -5.42 -14.85 17.50
N ASN A 104 -4.58 -13.83 17.58
CA ASN A 104 -4.94 -12.53 18.17
C ASN A 104 -4.81 -11.33 17.22
N VAL A 105 -4.12 -11.51 16.10
CA VAL A 105 -3.87 -10.45 15.11
C VAL A 105 -4.66 -10.73 13.83
N LYS A 106 -5.36 -9.72 13.32
CA LYS A 106 -6.12 -9.78 12.06
C LYS A 106 -5.64 -8.72 11.08
N ILE A 107 -5.88 -8.92 9.79
CA ILE A 107 -5.63 -7.87 8.80
C ILE A 107 -6.67 -6.75 8.97
N ASP A 108 -6.22 -5.51 8.97
CA ASP A 108 -7.06 -4.32 8.94
C ASP A 108 -7.44 -3.99 7.48
N TRP A 109 -8.51 -4.63 6.99
CA TRP A 109 -9.01 -4.43 5.62
C TRP A 109 -9.42 -2.97 5.33
N SER A 110 -9.71 -2.17 6.35
CA SER A 110 -10.03 -0.75 6.14
C SER A 110 -8.81 0.09 5.78
N ARG A 111 -7.62 -0.38 6.16
CA ARG A 111 -6.34 0.29 5.92
C ARG A 111 -5.41 -0.50 5.01
N TYR A 112 -5.77 -1.72 4.63
CA TYR A 112 -4.95 -2.56 3.77
C TYR A 112 -4.76 -1.92 2.39
N VAL A 113 -3.52 -1.93 1.90
CA VAL A 113 -3.16 -1.54 0.53
C VAL A 113 -2.21 -2.62 0.04
N ASP A 114 -2.49 -3.13 -1.15
CA ASP A 114 -1.65 -4.12 -1.81
C ASP A 114 -0.31 -3.51 -2.24
N GLU A 115 0.72 -4.35 -2.36
CA GLU A 115 2.11 -3.90 -2.62
C GLU A 115 2.26 -3.15 -3.95
N ASP A 116 1.46 -3.52 -4.96
CA ASP A 116 1.41 -2.87 -6.28
C ASP A 116 0.68 -1.51 -6.23
N ASP A 117 -0.40 -1.40 -5.47
CA ASP A 117 -1.16 -0.16 -5.29
C ASP A 117 -0.35 0.89 -4.50
N ASN A 118 0.57 0.45 -3.64
CA ASN A 118 1.44 1.36 -2.91
C ASN A 118 2.64 1.88 -3.74
N LYS A 119 2.94 1.23 -4.88
CA LYS A 119 3.93 1.68 -5.88
C LYS A 119 3.30 2.49 -7.00
N GLY A 120 1.98 2.68 -6.96
CA GLY A 120 1.28 3.65 -7.76
C GLY A 120 1.66 5.06 -7.35
N GLU A 121 2.83 5.51 -7.80
CA GLU A 121 2.92 6.88 -8.32
C GLU A 121 1.64 7.14 -9.10
N GLU A 122 1.07 8.30 -8.85
CA GLU A 122 0.02 8.92 -9.64
C GLU A 122 0.37 8.87 -11.13
N LYS A 123 0.20 7.73 -11.79
CA LYS A 123 -0.33 7.73 -13.14
C LYS A 123 -1.76 8.17 -12.96
N PHE A 124 -1.91 9.49 -12.83
CA PHE A 124 -3.04 10.24 -13.33
C PHE A 124 -3.56 9.45 -14.52
N ASP A 125 -4.69 8.79 -14.32
CA ASP A 125 -5.38 8.13 -15.39
C ASP A 125 -5.85 9.26 -16.32
N MET A 126 -4.98 9.67 -17.24
CA MET A 126 -5.30 10.56 -18.36
C MET A 126 -6.33 9.90 -19.29
N ASN A 127 -6.80 8.70 -18.98
CA ASN A 127 -7.99 8.10 -19.60
C ASN A 127 -9.28 8.39 -18.81
N ALA A 128 -9.20 8.79 -17.53
CA ALA A 128 -10.35 9.18 -16.71
C ALA A 128 -10.71 10.68 -16.79
N LEU A 129 -9.81 11.52 -17.35
CA LEU A 129 -10.08 12.94 -17.67
C LEU A 129 -10.43 13.20 -19.14
N GLY A 130 -10.72 12.16 -19.93
CA GLY A 130 -11.15 12.29 -21.33
C GLY A 130 -12.67 12.33 -21.55
N GLY A 131 -13.46 12.47 -20.49
CA GLY A 131 -14.91 12.57 -20.53
C GLY A 131 -15.40 13.96 -20.96
N GLY A 132 -15.32 14.24 -22.26
CA GLY A 132 -16.25 15.17 -22.92
C GLY A 132 -15.68 16.52 -23.36
N ASP A 133 -14.89 16.53 -24.43
CA ASP A 133 -15.04 17.53 -25.50
C ASP A 133 -14.38 17.04 -26.80
N GLY A 134 -15.20 16.38 -27.63
CA GLY A 134 -15.29 16.74 -29.06
C GLY A 134 -14.12 16.56 -30.02
N PHE A 135 -13.10 15.74 -29.77
CA PHE A 135 -12.10 15.40 -30.81
C PHE A 135 -12.32 14.02 -31.41
N ASP A 136 -13.11 14.00 -32.48
CA ASP A 136 -13.40 12.83 -33.29
C ASP A 136 -12.14 12.37 -34.06
N PHE A 137 -11.42 11.38 -33.53
CA PHE A 137 -10.26 10.76 -34.18
C PHE A 137 -10.61 10.18 -35.56
N ASN A 138 -11.90 9.86 -35.80
CA ASN A 138 -12.39 9.43 -37.11
C ASN A 138 -12.44 10.58 -38.13
N GLN A 139 -12.59 11.82 -37.67
CA GLN A 139 -12.53 13.04 -38.50
C GLN A 139 -11.08 13.42 -38.84
N MET A 140 -10.11 13.17 -37.95
CA MET A 140 -8.69 13.42 -38.21
C MET A 140 -8.10 12.40 -39.21
N MET A 141 -8.52 11.14 -39.13
CA MET A 141 -8.22 10.11 -40.15
C MET A 141 -8.86 10.43 -41.51
N ALA A 142 -10.09 10.97 -41.54
CA ALA A 142 -10.75 11.37 -42.78
C ALA A 142 -10.10 12.61 -43.43
N ALA A 143 -9.59 13.55 -42.63
CA ALA A 143 -8.85 14.71 -43.12
C ALA A 143 -7.46 14.35 -43.68
N GLN A 144 -6.83 13.30 -43.17
CA GLN A 144 -5.56 12.80 -43.70
C GLN A 144 -5.73 11.95 -44.98
N ASN A 145 -6.93 11.40 -45.21
CA ASN A 145 -7.28 10.67 -46.44
C ASN A 145 -7.91 11.54 -47.55
N GLY A 146 -8.18 12.82 -47.26
CA GLY A 146 -8.77 13.78 -48.19
C GLY A 146 -7.76 14.66 -48.95
N ASN A 147 -6.47 14.56 -48.64
CA ASN A 147 -5.41 15.41 -49.22
C ASN A 147 -4.52 14.64 -50.23
N MET A 148 -5.11 13.66 -50.91
CA MET A 148 -4.46 12.77 -51.89
C MET A 148 -5.11 12.89 -53.29
N MET A 149 -5.53 14.09 -53.71
CA MET A 149 -5.80 14.40 -55.13
C MET A 149 -5.50 15.88 -55.42
N GLU A 150 -4.87 16.15 -56.57
CA GLU A 150 -4.13 17.36 -57.01
C GLU A 150 -2.74 17.47 -56.38
N ASP A 151 -1.62 17.25 -57.06
CA ASP A 151 -1.32 17.45 -58.47
C ASP A 151 -0.24 16.46 -58.93
N ASP A 152 -0.41 16.00 -60.15
CA ASP A 152 0.52 15.26 -60.98
C ASP A 152 1.78 16.11 -61.17
N GLU A 153 2.98 15.54 -60.99
CA GLU A 153 4.11 15.69 -61.93
C GLU A 153 5.16 14.63 -61.58
N SER A 154 5.03 13.53 -62.31
CA SER A 154 6.09 12.64 -62.79
C SER A 154 7.53 13.13 -62.57
N ASP A 155 8.35 12.33 -61.88
CA ASP A 155 9.57 11.86 -62.53
C ASP A 155 9.98 10.46 -62.04
N SER A 156 10.19 9.61 -63.03
CA SER A 156 10.47 8.18 -62.96
C SER A 156 11.94 7.99 -63.32
N ASP A 157 12.76 7.56 -62.37
CA ASP A 157 14.04 6.85 -62.54
C ASP A 157 14.65 6.73 -61.13
N ASP A 158 15.34 5.70 -60.68
CA ASP A 158 15.79 4.44 -61.24
C ASP A 158 16.48 3.74 -60.04
N GLU A 159 16.53 2.41 -60.06
CA GLU A 159 17.58 1.60 -59.42
C GLU A 159 17.82 1.71 -57.89
N ASN A 160 17.33 0.71 -57.15
CA ASN A 160 18.17 -0.41 -56.69
C ASN A 160 17.60 -1.04 -55.41
N MET A 161 16.89 -2.16 -55.60
CA MET A 161 16.61 -3.15 -54.58
C MET A 161 17.77 -4.15 -54.54
N PRO A 162 18.45 -4.36 -53.39
CA PRO A 162 19.10 -5.64 -53.13
C PRO A 162 18.49 -6.33 -51.91
N GLU A 163 17.68 -7.34 -52.26
CA GLU A 163 17.62 -8.74 -51.78
C GLU A 163 17.88 -9.10 -50.30
N LEU A 164 16.83 -9.72 -49.73
CA LEU A 164 16.86 -10.62 -48.57
C LEU A 164 17.80 -11.82 -48.81
N GLU A 165 18.75 -12.05 -47.92
CA GLU A 165 19.32 -13.39 -47.75
C GLU A 165 18.80 -14.06 -46.47
N THR A 166 17.95 -15.06 -46.70
CA THR A 166 17.67 -16.16 -45.79
C THR A 166 18.69 -17.29 -46.01
N LYS A 167 19.40 -17.72 -44.97
CA LYS A 167 19.78 -19.13 -44.70
C LYS A 167 20.53 -19.21 -43.37
N SER A 168 20.01 -19.91 -42.36
CA SER A 168 20.14 -21.36 -42.13
C SER A 168 21.55 -21.77 -41.72
N GLU A 169 21.69 -22.17 -40.45
CA GLU A 169 22.22 -23.48 -40.08
C GLU A 169 21.59 -23.95 -38.77
#